data_AF-A0A6G9RND7-F1
#
_entry.id   AF-A0A6G9RND7-F1
#
_cell.length_a   1.000
_cell.length_b   1.000
_cell.length_c   1.000
_cell.angle_alpha   90.00
_cell.angle_beta   90.00
_cell.angle_gamma   90.00
#
_symmetry.space_group_name_H-M   'P 1'
#
loop_
_entity.id
_entity.type
_entity.pdbx_description
1 polymer ?
#
loop_
_entity_poly.entity_id
_entity_poly.type
_entity_poly.pdbx_seq_one_letter_code
_entity_poly.pdbx_strand_id
1 'polypeptide(L)'
;MQEFNQLTPHPGQSSKFRKPENSGRNNADLLAADTAWRLWTVMGEIFSNRWTQKNGAAPSDMWIAQIGSMSEAQITLVCRQCMERCALGHTWPPDLAEFVSLVSASGANPFNLTSDAVLAEYRLWRNESYRYSGSDKYPWKQDVLYHICIEMRRTGVERNLTEGELKKLAENLLTKWTKHLANGFSIPPIRRQLAAPHHPSGATPAQILMDEYKRRKAAGLTK
;
A
#
# COMPACT_ATOMS: atom_id res chain seq x y z
N MET A 1 52.13 -54.95 19.90
CA MET A 1 51.93 -53.95 18.83
C MET A 1 50.44 -53.92 18.55
N GLN A 2 49.71 -52.93 19.08
CA GLN A 2 49.37 -51.65 18.40
C GLN A 2 48.29 -51.88 17.31
N GLU A 3 47.12 -51.22 17.25
CA GLU A 3 46.50 -50.16 18.03
C GLU A 3 44.96 -50.23 17.95
N PHE A 4 44.29 -49.87 19.05
CA PHE A 4 42.97 -49.27 19.06
C PHE A 4 43.15 -47.75 18.89
N ASN A 5 42.49 -47.12 17.91
CA ASN A 5 42.25 -45.67 17.94
C ASN A 5 40.99 -45.34 17.12
N GLN A 6 39.86 -45.15 17.79
CA GLN A 6 39.27 -43.85 18.14
C GLN A 6 38.69 -43.10 16.94
N LEU A 7 37.36 -43.21 16.82
CA LEU A 7 36.50 -42.30 16.08
C LEU A 7 36.59 -40.91 16.72
N THR A 8 37.27 -39.98 16.05
CA THR A 8 37.21 -38.55 16.36
C THR A 8 35.93 -37.94 15.77
N PRO A 9 35.12 -37.19 16.54
CA PRO A 9 34.01 -36.42 16.01
C PRO A 9 34.52 -35.16 15.28
N HIS A 10 34.07 -34.94 14.05
CA HIS A 10 34.31 -33.71 13.31
C HIS A 10 33.55 -32.53 13.96
N PRO A 11 34.21 -31.43 14.36
CA PRO A 11 33.51 -30.24 14.83
C PRO A 11 33.23 -29.27 13.67
N GLY A 12 32.01 -28.75 13.63
CA GLY A 12 31.75 -27.39 13.13
C GLY A 12 31.14 -27.23 11.74
N GLN A 13 29.88 -27.63 11.55
CA GLN A 13 29.00 -26.96 10.58
C GLN A 13 28.23 -25.84 11.29
N SER A 14 28.81 -24.65 11.40
CA SER A 14 28.04 -23.44 11.70
C SER A 14 28.93 -22.19 11.63
N SER A 15 28.57 -21.30 10.69
CA SER A 15 28.93 -19.87 10.57
C SER A 15 29.59 -19.53 9.22
N LYS A 16 28.76 -19.26 8.21
CA LYS A 16 29.19 -18.77 6.88
C LYS A 16 29.07 -17.24 6.72
N PHE A 17 28.61 -16.51 7.73
CA PHE A 17 28.42 -15.06 7.64
C PHE A 17 29.07 -14.38 8.84
N ARG A 18 30.33 -13.96 8.69
CA ARG A 18 31.04 -13.19 9.72
C ARG A 18 30.69 -11.71 9.53
N LYS A 19 29.93 -11.17 10.48
CA LYS A 19 29.64 -9.73 10.59
C LYS A 19 30.96 -8.98 10.87
N PRO A 20 31.29 -7.88 10.17
CA PRO A 20 32.47 -7.07 10.48
C PRO A 20 32.30 -6.33 11.82
N GLU A 21 33.40 -6.15 12.55
CA GLU A 21 33.46 -5.44 13.84
C GLU A 21 33.21 -3.93 13.69
N ASN A 22 32.58 -3.37 14.72
CA ASN A 22 31.74 -2.19 14.63
C ASN A 22 32.45 -0.93 15.12
N SER A 23 32.96 -0.11 14.20
CA SER A 23 33.60 1.17 14.51
C SER A 23 32.75 2.35 14.02
N GLY A 24 32.00 2.99 14.94
CA GLY A 24 31.51 4.37 14.76
C GLY A 24 30.19 4.62 14.00
N ARG A 25 29.31 3.62 13.81
CA ARG A 25 28.00 3.82 13.13
C ARG A 25 26.87 4.15 14.12
N ASN A 26 25.95 5.03 13.71
CA ASN A 26 24.76 5.40 14.50
C ASN A 26 23.81 4.19 14.67
N ASN A 27 23.00 4.16 15.74
CA ASN A 27 22.14 3.00 16.09
C ASN A 27 21.18 2.60 14.94
N ALA A 28 20.61 3.57 14.22
CA ALA A 28 19.77 3.32 13.05
C ALA A 28 20.53 2.64 11.89
N ASP A 29 21.78 3.04 11.64
CA ASP A 29 22.64 2.43 10.60
C ASP A 29 23.02 0.99 10.98
N LEU A 30 23.17 0.71 12.27
CA LEU A 30 23.40 -0.64 12.78
C LEU A 30 22.17 -1.54 12.58
N LEU A 31 20.98 -1.04 12.90
CA LEU A 31 19.73 -1.78 12.69
C LEU A 31 19.51 -2.08 11.21
N ALA A 32 19.76 -1.11 10.33
CA ALA A 32 19.66 -1.28 8.88
C ALA A 32 20.65 -2.33 8.36
N ALA A 33 21.91 -2.26 8.80
CA ALA A 33 22.92 -3.26 8.45
C ALA A 33 22.55 -4.66 8.94
N ASP A 34 22.01 -4.77 10.16
CA ASP A 34 21.59 -6.05 10.74
C ASP A 34 20.42 -6.67 9.99
N THR A 35 19.47 -5.83 9.59
CA THR A 35 18.32 -6.24 8.77
C THR A 35 18.78 -6.72 7.39
N ALA A 36 19.74 -6.00 6.78
CA ALA A 36 20.33 -6.39 5.50
C ALA A 36 21.08 -7.74 5.58
N TRP A 37 21.84 -7.98 6.64
CA TRP A 37 22.53 -9.25 6.87
C TRP A 37 21.57 -10.43 7.09
N ARG A 38 20.46 -10.21 7.79
CA ARG A 38 19.40 -11.23 7.92
C ARG A 38 18.82 -11.59 6.56
N LEU A 39 18.50 -10.59 5.74
CA LEU A 39 18.04 -10.84 4.37
C LEU A 39 19.09 -11.58 3.53
N TRP A 40 20.36 -11.21 3.66
CA TRP A 40 21.48 -11.87 2.97
C TRP A 40 21.56 -13.37 3.29
N THR A 41 21.30 -13.71 4.55
CA THR A 41 21.27 -15.10 5.01
C THR A 41 20.11 -15.85 4.37
N VAL A 42 18.89 -15.30 4.44
CA VAL A 42 17.69 -15.91 3.86
C VAL A 42 17.82 -16.09 2.34
N MET A 43 18.30 -15.06 1.62
CA MET A 43 18.50 -15.16 0.17
C MET A 43 19.62 -16.15 -0.20
N GLY A 44 20.64 -16.27 0.64
CA GLY A 44 21.66 -17.30 0.52
C GLY A 44 21.11 -18.71 0.70
N GLU A 45 20.12 -18.92 1.55
CA GLU A 45 19.41 -20.20 1.69
C GLU A 45 18.54 -20.50 0.46
N ILE A 46 17.79 -19.50 -0.05
CA ILE A 46 16.89 -19.66 -1.20
C ILE A 46 17.68 -19.94 -2.50
N PHE A 47 18.72 -19.16 -2.78
CA PHE A 47 19.43 -19.18 -4.06
C PHE A 47 20.81 -19.85 -3.99
N SER A 48 21.25 -20.28 -2.79
CA SER A 48 22.56 -20.91 -2.58
C SER A 48 23.70 -20.04 -3.14
N ASN A 49 24.74 -20.66 -3.70
CA ASN A 49 25.91 -19.98 -4.26
C ASN A 49 25.58 -18.94 -5.35
N ARG A 50 24.41 -19.03 -5.99
CA ARG A 50 23.99 -18.06 -7.02
C ARG A 50 23.76 -16.67 -6.42
N TRP A 51 23.30 -16.59 -5.17
CA TRP A 51 23.14 -15.31 -4.47
C TRP A 51 24.45 -14.55 -4.40
N THR A 52 25.49 -15.21 -3.87
CA THR A 52 26.81 -14.62 -3.71
C THR A 52 27.50 -14.35 -5.04
N GLN A 53 27.23 -15.18 -6.05
CA GLN A 53 27.76 -14.95 -7.40
C GLN A 53 27.19 -13.68 -8.04
N LYS A 54 25.90 -13.37 -7.82
CA LYS A 54 25.25 -12.20 -8.41
C LYS A 54 25.43 -10.93 -7.56
N ASN A 55 25.28 -11.04 -6.25
CA ASN A 55 25.17 -9.88 -5.35
C ASN A 55 26.35 -9.71 -4.39
N GLY A 56 27.30 -10.65 -4.40
CA GLY A 56 28.46 -10.66 -3.51
C GLY A 56 28.21 -11.32 -2.15
N ALA A 57 29.29 -11.60 -1.43
CA ALA A 57 29.26 -12.28 -0.13
C ALA A 57 28.70 -11.40 1.01
N ALA A 58 28.65 -10.08 0.81
CA ALA A 58 28.17 -9.12 1.78
C ALA A 58 27.29 -8.06 1.09
N PRO A 59 26.30 -7.49 1.80
CA PRO A 59 25.50 -6.40 1.27
C PRO A 59 26.34 -5.15 1.03
N SER A 60 26.20 -4.54 -0.14
CA SER A 60 26.76 -3.21 -0.40
C SER A 60 25.98 -2.12 0.34
N ASP A 61 26.56 -0.92 0.49
CA ASP A 61 25.89 0.19 1.18
C ASP A 61 24.54 0.56 0.54
N MET A 62 24.40 0.41 -0.78
CA MET A 62 23.12 0.66 -1.46
C MET A 62 22.05 -0.37 -1.06
N TRP A 63 22.43 -1.64 -0.94
CA TRP A 63 21.53 -2.68 -0.44
C TRP A 63 21.17 -2.45 1.03
N ILE A 64 22.13 -2.06 1.86
CA ILE A 64 21.89 -1.72 3.28
C ILE A 64 20.88 -0.57 3.39
N ALA A 65 21.08 0.51 2.62
CA ALA A 65 20.18 1.65 2.63
C ALA A 65 18.76 1.26 2.17
N GLN A 66 18.65 0.51 1.07
CA GLN A 66 17.36 0.09 0.54
C GLN A 66 16.61 -0.81 1.52
N ILE A 67 17.26 -1.85 2.05
CA ILE A 67 16.65 -2.78 2.99
C ILE A 67 16.33 -2.08 4.32
N GLY A 68 17.20 -1.19 4.80
CA GLY A 68 16.99 -0.42 6.02
C GLY A 68 15.79 0.53 5.96
N SER A 69 15.36 0.93 4.76
CA SER A 69 14.15 1.72 4.57
C SER A 69 12.86 0.90 4.55
N MET A 70 12.97 -0.44 4.60
CA MET A 70 11.83 -1.35 4.46
C MET A 70 11.31 -1.84 5.82
N SER A 71 10.01 -2.14 5.88
CA SER A 71 9.39 -2.84 7.00
C SER A 71 9.57 -4.36 6.88
N GLU A 72 9.50 -5.05 8.02
CA GLU A 72 9.64 -6.52 8.10
C GLU A 72 8.63 -7.26 7.22
N ALA A 73 7.41 -6.72 7.09
CA ALA A 73 6.39 -7.27 6.20
C ALA A 73 6.80 -7.19 4.72
N GLN A 74 7.42 -6.09 4.30
CA GLN A 74 7.90 -5.92 2.94
C GLN A 74 9.05 -6.89 2.64
N ILE A 75 9.97 -7.06 3.59
CA ILE A 75 11.09 -8.00 3.46
C ILE A 75 10.56 -9.44 3.30
N THR A 76 9.63 -9.85 4.16
CA THR A 76 9.00 -11.17 4.12
C THR A 76 8.30 -11.42 2.78
N LEU A 77 7.58 -10.42 2.28
CA LEU A 77 6.84 -10.53 1.01
C LEU A 77 7.78 -10.66 -0.19
N VAL A 78 8.89 -9.93 -0.22
CA VAL A 78 9.89 -10.08 -1.29
C VAL A 78 10.54 -11.46 -1.25
N CYS A 79 10.85 -12.00 -0.07
CA CYS A 79 11.32 -13.38 0.05
C CYS A 79 10.32 -14.38 -0.52
N ARG A 80 9.03 -14.20 -0.26
CA ARG A 80 7.96 -15.03 -0.83
C ARG A 80 7.92 -14.95 -2.35
N GLN A 81 7.96 -13.76 -2.92
CA GLN A 81 7.98 -13.57 -4.37
C GLN A 81 9.22 -14.17 -5.02
N CYS A 82 10.37 -14.13 -4.35
CA CYS A 82 11.58 -14.81 -4.81
C CYS A 82 11.37 -16.32 -4.89
N MET A 83 10.73 -16.93 -3.90
CA MET A 83 10.39 -18.36 -3.91
C MET A 83 9.36 -18.70 -4.99
N GLU A 84 8.32 -17.87 -5.19
CA GLU A 84 7.33 -18.05 -6.26
C GLU A 84 7.98 -17.97 -7.66
N ARG A 85 8.91 -17.02 -7.86
CA ARG A 85 9.70 -16.95 -9.11
C ARG A 85 10.52 -18.21 -9.33
N CYS A 86 11.12 -18.77 -8.28
CA CYS A 86 11.83 -20.03 -8.38
C CYS A 86 10.89 -21.17 -8.80
N ALA A 87 9.68 -21.23 -8.23
CA ALA A 87 8.68 -22.22 -8.60
C ALA A 87 8.23 -22.10 -10.07
N LEU A 88 8.25 -20.89 -10.63
CA LEU A 88 7.99 -20.61 -12.05
C LEU A 88 9.22 -20.86 -12.97
N GLY A 89 10.32 -21.40 -12.43
CA GLY A 89 11.54 -21.72 -13.19
C GLY A 89 12.57 -20.59 -13.26
N HIS A 90 12.26 -19.41 -12.72
CA HIS A 90 13.22 -18.30 -12.61
C HIS A 90 14.12 -18.49 -11.37
N THR A 91 15.09 -19.39 -11.49
CA THR A 91 15.97 -19.83 -10.39
C THR A 91 17.22 -18.97 -10.18
N TRP A 92 17.30 -17.81 -10.83
CA TRP A 92 18.37 -16.83 -10.60
C TRP A 92 17.92 -15.75 -9.63
N PRO A 93 18.77 -15.37 -8.66
CA PRO A 93 18.45 -14.31 -7.70
C PRO A 93 18.19 -12.97 -8.37
N PRO A 94 17.38 -12.09 -7.75
CA PRO A 94 17.23 -10.72 -8.22
C PRO A 94 18.53 -9.92 -7.99
N ASP A 95 18.87 -9.03 -8.92
CA ASP A 95 19.79 -7.92 -8.62
C ASP A 95 19.05 -6.82 -7.83
N LEU A 96 19.74 -5.73 -7.49
CA LEU A 96 19.17 -4.63 -6.72
C LEU A 96 17.96 -3.98 -7.43
N ALA A 97 18.02 -3.80 -8.75
CA ALA A 97 16.95 -3.15 -9.51
C ALA A 97 15.72 -4.06 -9.61
N GLU A 98 15.94 -5.34 -9.89
CA GLU A 98 14.90 -6.37 -9.84
C GLU A 98 14.29 -6.46 -8.45
N PHE A 99 15.11 -6.39 -7.40
CA PHE A 99 14.65 -6.44 -6.01
C PHE A 99 13.76 -5.24 -5.66
N VAL A 100 14.18 -4.02 -5.99
CA VAL A 100 13.35 -2.81 -5.81
C VAL A 100 12.04 -2.91 -6.60
N SER A 101 12.07 -3.53 -7.78
CA SER A 101 10.87 -3.77 -8.58
C SER A 101 9.92 -4.76 -7.90
N LEU A 102 10.44 -5.84 -7.30
CA LEU A 102 9.66 -6.79 -6.50
C LEU A 102 9.04 -6.10 -5.28
N VAL A 103 9.81 -5.28 -4.56
CA VAL A 103 9.29 -4.46 -3.44
C VAL A 103 8.11 -3.62 -3.91
N SER A 104 8.26 -2.91 -5.03
CA SER A 104 7.21 -2.04 -5.57
C SER A 104 5.97 -2.83 -6.01
N ALA A 105 6.15 -3.96 -6.67
CA ALA A 105 5.08 -4.85 -7.13
C ALA A 105 4.32 -5.53 -5.96
N SER A 106 4.97 -5.66 -4.81
CA SER A 106 4.42 -6.29 -3.61
C SER A 106 3.25 -5.54 -2.98
N GLY A 107 2.96 -4.30 -3.38
CA GLY A 107 2.01 -3.46 -2.64
C GLY A 107 2.50 -3.17 -1.22
N ALA A 108 3.83 -3.20 -1.06
CA ALA A 108 4.61 -2.93 0.13
C ALA A 108 4.42 -1.47 0.58
N ASN A 109 3.22 -1.14 1.02
CA ASN A 109 2.87 0.11 1.65
C ASN A 109 1.91 -0.20 2.80
N PRO A 110 1.69 0.72 3.75
CA PRO A 110 0.83 0.48 4.90
C PRO A 110 -0.62 0.06 4.54
N PHE A 111 -1.04 0.25 3.29
CA PHE A 111 -2.37 -0.09 2.80
C PHE A 111 -2.43 -1.51 2.20
N ASN A 112 -1.29 -2.16 1.97
CA ASN A 112 -1.17 -3.43 1.22
C ASN A 112 -1.83 -3.35 -0.17
N LEU A 113 -1.68 -2.22 -0.87
CA LEU A 113 -2.30 -1.97 -2.18
C LEU A 113 -1.27 -1.84 -3.28
N THR A 114 -1.52 -2.46 -4.43
CA THR A 114 -0.78 -2.20 -5.68
C THR A 114 -1.49 -1.17 -6.53
N SER A 115 -0.79 -0.57 -7.51
CA SER A 115 -1.43 0.32 -8.48
C SER A 115 -2.49 -0.39 -9.32
N ASP A 116 -2.29 -1.66 -9.63
CA ASP A 116 -3.28 -2.51 -10.29
C ASP A 116 -4.52 -2.74 -9.42
N ALA A 117 -4.35 -2.97 -8.12
CA ALA A 117 -5.47 -3.10 -7.18
C ALA A 117 -6.27 -1.79 -7.07
N VAL A 118 -5.60 -0.64 -7.05
CA VAL A 118 -6.24 0.67 -7.08
C VAL A 118 -7.00 0.88 -8.39
N LEU A 119 -6.42 0.53 -9.54
CA LEU A 119 -7.09 0.62 -10.84
C LEU A 119 -8.31 -0.28 -10.92
N ALA A 120 -8.22 -1.50 -10.40
CA ALA A 120 -9.34 -2.43 -10.33
C ALA A 120 -10.48 -1.85 -9.49
N GLU A 121 -10.19 -1.31 -8.31
CA GLU A 121 -11.18 -0.64 -7.46
C GLU A 121 -11.77 0.59 -8.15
N TYR A 122 -10.95 1.42 -8.80
CA TYR A 122 -11.40 2.58 -9.55
C TYR A 122 -12.39 2.20 -10.67
N ARG A 123 -12.10 1.13 -11.42
CA ARG A 123 -13.01 0.61 -12.46
C ARG A 123 -14.32 0.11 -11.86
N LEU A 124 -14.25 -0.65 -10.77
CA LEU A 124 -15.42 -1.18 -10.08
C LEU A 124 -16.31 -0.05 -9.58
N TRP A 125 -15.72 0.93 -8.88
CA TRP A 125 -16.43 2.13 -8.44
C TRP A 125 -17.03 2.91 -9.61
N ARG A 126 -16.29 3.16 -10.71
CA ARG A 126 -16.88 3.85 -11.87
C ARG A 126 -18.09 3.11 -12.45
N ASN A 127 -18.05 1.79 -12.45
CA ASN A 127 -19.11 0.95 -13.00
C ASN A 127 -20.29 0.79 -12.05
N GLU A 128 -20.10 0.91 -10.73
CA GLU A 128 -21.17 0.64 -9.74
C GLU A 128 -21.62 1.89 -8.97
N SER A 129 -20.90 3.01 -9.06
CA SER A 129 -21.17 4.23 -8.31
C SER A 129 -22.58 4.79 -8.53
N TYR A 130 -23.18 4.56 -9.70
CA TYR A 130 -24.55 4.98 -10.01
C TYR A 130 -25.60 4.35 -9.08
N ARG A 131 -25.28 3.23 -8.42
CA ARG A 131 -26.17 2.56 -7.46
C ARG A 131 -26.23 3.27 -6.10
N TYR A 132 -25.33 4.22 -5.88
CA TYR A 132 -25.20 4.95 -4.63
C TYR A 132 -25.50 6.43 -4.87
N SER A 133 -26.09 7.11 -3.89
CA SER A 133 -26.42 8.53 -4.01
C SER A 133 -25.19 9.46 -4.08
N GLY A 134 -24.00 8.92 -3.86
CA GLY A 134 -22.74 9.64 -3.88
C GLY A 134 -21.54 8.73 -3.63
N SER A 135 -20.36 9.19 -4.01
CA SER A 135 -19.10 8.47 -3.77
C SER A 135 -18.80 8.26 -2.29
N ASP A 136 -19.32 9.13 -1.40
CA ASP A 136 -19.20 8.99 0.05
C ASP A 136 -20.08 7.87 0.64
N LYS A 137 -21.06 7.38 -0.14
CA LYS A 137 -21.95 6.27 0.23
C LYS A 137 -21.53 4.93 -0.37
N TYR A 138 -20.60 4.94 -1.33
CA TYR A 138 -20.05 3.72 -1.89
C TYR A 138 -19.25 2.95 -0.81
N PRO A 139 -19.35 1.60 -0.74
CA PRO A 139 -18.70 0.78 0.27
C PRO A 139 -17.22 0.56 -0.04
N TRP A 140 -16.39 1.58 0.17
CA TRP A 140 -14.95 1.48 -0.01
C TRP A 140 -14.33 0.44 0.93
N LYS A 141 -13.42 -0.39 0.39
CA LYS A 141 -12.67 -1.38 1.19
C LYS A 141 -11.72 -0.73 2.21
N GLN A 142 -11.19 0.44 1.86
CA GLN A 142 -10.31 1.24 2.71
C GLN A 142 -10.57 2.72 2.44
N ASP A 143 -10.48 3.56 3.47
CA ASP A 143 -10.70 5.01 3.33
C ASP A 143 -9.71 5.66 2.35
N VAL A 144 -8.48 5.15 2.27
CA VAL A 144 -7.47 5.65 1.31
C VAL A 144 -7.91 5.47 -0.15
N LEU A 145 -8.65 4.40 -0.45
CA LEU A 145 -9.14 4.14 -1.81
C LEU A 145 -10.16 5.19 -2.24
N TYR A 146 -11.02 5.65 -1.34
CA TYR A 146 -11.93 6.77 -1.62
C TYR A 146 -11.14 8.00 -2.06
N HIS A 147 -10.15 8.43 -1.27
CA HIS A 147 -9.38 9.63 -1.59
C HIS A 147 -8.60 9.47 -2.90
N ILE A 148 -7.95 8.33 -3.11
CA ILE A 148 -7.19 8.05 -4.33
C ILE A 148 -8.12 8.03 -5.56
N CYS A 149 -9.20 7.26 -5.53
CA CYS A 149 -10.09 7.11 -6.68
C CYS A 149 -10.82 8.41 -7.05
N ILE A 150 -11.17 9.25 -6.06
CA ILE A 150 -11.74 10.58 -6.31
C ILE A 150 -10.71 11.50 -6.97
N GLU A 151 -9.46 11.54 -6.48
CA GLU A 151 -8.39 12.32 -7.13
C GLU A 151 -8.11 11.79 -8.55
N MET A 152 -8.09 10.47 -8.75
CA MET A 152 -7.93 9.87 -10.08
C MET A 152 -9.03 10.27 -11.05
N ARG A 153 -10.31 10.31 -10.62
CA ARG A 153 -11.42 10.77 -11.48
C ARG A 153 -11.24 12.22 -11.88
N ARG A 154 -10.92 13.09 -10.91
CA ARG A 154 -10.73 14.53 -11.17
C ARG A 154 -9.58 14.75 -12.15
N THR A 155 -8.40 14.25 -11.83
CA THR A 155 -7.19 14.45 -12.65
C THR A 155 -7.27 13.72 -13.98
N GLY A 156 -7.89 12.54 -14.03
CA GLY A 156 -8.10 11.77 -15.25
C GLY A 156 -9.00 12.49 -16.25
N VAL A 157 -10.07 13.11 -15.77
CA VAL A 157 -10.98 13.93 -16.61
C VAL A 157 -10.32 15.25 -17.02
N GLU A 158 -9.69 15.97 -16.07
CA GLU A 158 -9.04 17.25 -16.36
C GLU A 158 -7.92 17.14 -17.39
N ARG A 159 -7.21 15.99 -17.44
CA ARG A 159 -6.02 15.80 -18.28
C ARG A 159 -6.20 14.79 -19.42
N ASN A 160 -7.40 14.22 -19.60
CA ASN A 160 -7.68 13.19 -20.61
C ASN A 160 -6.65 12.04 -20.62
N LEU A 161 -6.33 11.51 -19.44
CA LEU A 161 -5.25 10.52 -19.29
C LEU A 161 -5.57 9.19 -19.97
N THR A 162 -4.56 8.61 -20.60
CA THR A 162 -4.57 7.23 -21.10
C THR A 162 -4.54 6.21 -19.95
N GLU A 163 -4.79 4.93 -20.24
CA GLU A 163 -4.75 3.86 -19.23
C GLU A 163 -3.39 3.73 -18.54
N GLY A 164 -2.29 3.83 -19.29
CA GLY A 164 -0.94 3.79 -18.74
C GLY A 164 -0.63 5.00 -17.84
N GLU A 165 -1.08 6.19 -18.24
CA GLU A 165 -0.93 7.40 -17.41
C GLU A 165 -1.79 7.34 -16.16
N LEU A 166 -2.98 6.72 -16.24
CA LEU A 166 -3.84 6.49 -15.09
C LEU A 166 -3.21 5.51 -14.10
N LYS A 167 -2.53 4.46 -14.59
CA LYS A 167 -1.73 3.55 -13.75
C LYS A 167 -0.62 4.29 -13.03
N LYS A 168 0.14 5.11 -13.77
CA LYS A 168 1.20 5.94 -13.20
C LYS A 168 0.67 6.94 -12.17
N LEU A 169 -0.51 7.51 -12.40
CA LEU A 169 -1.18 8.36 -11.42
C LEU A 169 -1.54 7.59 -10.14
N ALA A 170 -2.06 6.36 -10.25
CA ALA A 170 -2.34 5.51 -9.10
C ALA A 170 -1.08 5.22 -8.27
N GLU A 171 0.05 4.92 -8.92
CA GLU A 171 1.35 4.71 -8.26
C GLU A 171 1.82 5.97 -7.51
N ASN A 172 1.72 7.13 -8.15
CA ASN A 172 2.09 8.41 -7.56
C ASN A 172 1.20 8.75 -6.35
N LEU A 173 -0.11 8.50 -6.43
CA LEU A 173 -1.04 8.74 -5.34
C LEU A 173 -0.82 7.77 -4.17
N LEU A 174 -0.57 6.49 -4.43
CA LEU A 174 -0.20 5.52 -3.39
C LEU A 174 1.09 5.96 -2.68
N THR A 175 2.10 6.41 -3.43
CA THR A 175 3.35 6.92 -2.87
C THR A 175 3.10 8.16 -2.00
N LYS A 176 2.25 9.10 -2.46
CA LYS A 176 1.84 10.29 -1.71
C LYS A 176 1.18 9.91 -0.38
N TRP A 177 0.22 9.00 -0.40
CA TRP A 177 -0.49 8.56 0.81
C TRP A 177 0.39 7.74 1.76
N THR A 178 1.34 6.98 1.22
CA THR A 178 2.34 6.27 2.03
C THR A 178 3.22 7.26 2.79
N LYS A 179 3.70 8.31 2.11
CA LYS A 179 4.46 9.40 2.76
C LYS A 179 3.61 10.16 3.78
N HIS A 180 2.33 10.38 3.50
CA HIS A 180 1.39 11.02 4.43
C HIS A 180 1.33 10.27 5.77
N LEU A 181 1.22 8.94 5.73
CA LEU A 181 1.28 8.12 6.94
C LEU A 181 2.66 8.12 7.62
N ALA A 182 3.74 8.04 6.83
CA ALA A 182 5.11 8.08 7.36
C ALA A 182 5.41 9.38 8.12
N ASN A 183 4.76 10.48 7.73
CA ASN A 183 4.82 11.77 8.42
C ASN A 183 3.92 11.84 9.67
N GLY A 184 3.28 10.74 10.08
CA GLY A 184 2.46 10.66 11.28
C GLY A 184 1.01 11.15 11.11
N PHE A 185 0.59 11.49 9.89
CA PHE A 185 -0.80 11.88 9.66
C PHE A 185 -1.71 10.66 9.49
N SER A 186 -2.97 10.77 9.90
CA SER A 186 -3.99 9.75 9.65
C SER A 186 -4.66 9.93 8.29
N ILE A 187 -5.26 8.84 7.77
CA ILE A 187 -6.19 8.95 6.65
C ILE A 187 -7.44 9.69 7.14
N PRO A 188 -7.89 10.76 6.46
CA PRO A 188 -9.13 11.43 6.82
C PRO A 188 -10.33 10.49 6.63
N PRO A 189 -11.27 10.43 7.58
CA PRO A 189 -12.46 9.61 7.42
C PRO A 189 -13.34 10.14 6.28
N ILE A 190 -14.07 9.24 5.63
CA ILE A 190 -15.03 9.60 4.59
C ILE A 190 -16.19 10.36 5.24
N ARG A 191 -16.19 11.69 5.08
CA ARG A 191 -17.23 12.56 5.63
C ARG A 191 -18.52 12.37 4.86
N ARG A 192 -19.42 11.57 5.44
CA ARG A 192 -20.79 11.44 4.97
C ARG A 192 -21.51 12.74 5.28
N GLN A 193 -21.99 13.44 4.24
CA GLN A 193 -22.77 14.65 4.43
C GLN A 193 -23.98 14.31 5.31
N LEU A 194 -24.13 15.02 6.43
CA LEU A 194 -25.31 14.94 7.26
C LEU A 194 -26.49 15.49 6.45
N ALA A 195 -27.68 14.92 6.64
CA ALA A 195 -28.88 15.48 6.05
C ALA A 195 -28.95 16.98 6.42
N ALA A 196 -29.18 17.84 5.43
CA ALA A 196 -29.38 19.26 5.70
C ALA A 196 -30.48 19.40 6.76
N PRO A 197 -30.35 20.33 7.73
CA PRO A 197 -31.41 20.60 8.69
C PRO A 197 -32.73 20.78 7.96
N HIS A 198 -33.65 19.85 8.17
CA HIS A 198 -34.96 19.92 7.55
C HIS A 198 -35.77 20.94 8.34
N HIS A 199 -35.73 22.21 7.91
CA HIS A 199 -36.69 23.18 8.39
C HIS A 199 -38.09 22.70 7.94
N PRO A 200 -39.06 22.54 8.86
CA PRO A 200 -40.42 22.26 8.42
C PRO A 200 -40.84 23.36 7.46
N SER A 201 -41.20 22.98 6.23
CA SER A 201 -41.74 23.92 5.26
C SER A 201 -42.96 24.56 5.90
N GLY A 202 -42.84 25.81 6.34
CA GLY A 202 -43.99 26.59 6.79
C GLY A 202 -45.04 26.65 5.68
N ALA A 203 -46.27 27.01 6.03
CA ALA A 203 -47.34 27.15 5.04
C ALA A 203 -46.84 28.04 3.90
N THR A 204 -46.83 27.49 2.69
CA THR A 204 -46.41 28.24 1.50
C THR A 204 -47.33 29.46 1.35
N PRO A 205 -46.86 30.58 0.75
CA PRO A 205 -47.71 31.75 0.52
C PRO A 205 -49.03 31.41 -0.19
N ALA A 206 -49.01 30.42 -1.10
CA ALA A 206 -50.21 29.92 -1.77
C ALA A 206 -51.18 29.22 -0.81
N GLN A 207 -50.68 28.45 0.15
CA GLN A 207 -51.52 27.82 1.19
C GLN A 207 -52.13 28.87 2.13
N ILE A 208 -51.37 29.89 2.52
CA ILE A 208 -51.87 31.00 3.34
C ILE A 208 -53.00 31.73 2.63
N LEU A 209 -52.81 32.08 1.34
CA LEU A 209 -53.82 32.74 0.52
C LEU A 209 -55.06 31.86 0.33
N MET A 210 -54.89 30.54 0.13
CA MET A 210 -55.99 29.61 -0.03
C MET A 210 -56.81 29.44 1.27
N ASP A 211 -56.15 29.40 2.42
CA ASP A 211 -56.83 29.29 3.71
C ASP A 211 -57.54 30.60 4.07
N GLU A 212 -56.97 31.76 3.72
CA GLU A 212 -57.64 33.04 3.85
C GLU A 212 -58.86 33.15 2.93
N TYR A 213 -58.75 32.70 1.67
CA TYR A 213 -59.88 32.60 0.75
C TYR A 213 -60.99 31.70 1.32
N LYS A 214 -60.65 30.51 1.83
CA LYS A 214 -61.61 29.60 2.46
C LYS A 214 -62.30 30.23 3.67
N ARG A 215 -61.57 30.96 4.52
CA ARG A 215 -62.16 31.70 5.66
C ARG A 215 -63.14 32.78 5.19
N ARG A 216 -62.74 33.61 4.22
CA ARG A 216 -63.60 34.68 3.69
C ARG A 216 -64.86 34.12 3.02
N LYS A 217 -64.74 32.98 2.32
CA LYS A 217 -65.87 32.26 1.74
C LYS A 217 -66.82 31.71 2.81
N ALA A 218 -66.29 31.06 3.85
CA ALA A 218 -67.09 30.53 4.95
C ALA A 218 -67.83 31.62 5.74
N ALA A 219 -67.26 32.82 5.83
CA ALA A 219 -67.86 34.00 6.46
C ALA A 219 -68.82 34.78 5.54
N GLY A 220 -69.07 34.33 4.30
CA GLY A 220 -69.98 34.98 3.36
C GLY A 220 -69.47 36.30 2.77
N LEU A 221 -68.17 36.60 2.92
CA LEU A 221 -67.54 37.85 2.49
C LEU A 221 -67.07 37.83 1.02
N THR A 222 -67.11 36.66 0.38
CA THR A 222 -66.72 36.46 -1.03
C THR A 222 -67.65 35.44 -1.68
N LYS A 223 -68.20 35.76 -2.86
CA LYS A 223 -69.02 34.85 -3.69
C LYS A 223 -68.18 33.72 -4.30
#